data_AF-V5V6M6-F1
#
_entry.id   AF-V5V6M6-F1
#
_cell.length_a   1.000
_cell.length_b   1.000
_cell.length_c   1.000
_cell.angle_alpha   90.00
_cell.angle_beta   90.00
_cell.angle_gamma   90.00
#
_symmetry.space_group_name_H-M   'P 1'
#
loop_
_entity.id
_entity.type
_entity.pdbx_description
1 polymer ?
#
loop_
_entity_poly.entity_id
_entity_poly.type
_entity_poly.pdbx_seq_one_letter_code
_entity_poly.pdbx_strand_id
1 'polypeptide(L)'
;MQAISAMAIAPNLYEHTLVRYTDPLHATELLRQYRPYLEMIPSMRRPQESLIPIPLPIAHIQIPAATTTNQRPQVKSVIVPCDLVFVMCDPEWKVKTDIELLVFIHRPGESFTELLTRWRQSQVLLSRSYSWDMPLPHRDVFSEGANRQFPLFVLFQDTLAVIKRGLKAARLPYVIDTTILKEQPSSGTKLMTGSSESTQ
;
A
#
# COMPACT_ATOMS: atom_id res chain seq x y z
N MET A 1 -9.49 -33.90 -17.72
CA MET A 1 -8.55 -33.10 -16.91
C MET A 1 -8.61 -31.67 -17.38
N GLN A 2 -9.40 -30.82 -16.74
CA GLN A 2 -9.37 -29.38 -16.99
C GLN A 2 -8.14 -28.81 -16.30
N ALA A 3 -7.23 -28.23 -17.08
CA ALA A 3 -6.14 -27.43 -16.55
C ALA A 3 -6.75 -26.27 -15.78
N ILE A 4 -6.52 -26.24 -14.47
CA ILE A 4 -6.80 -25.07 -13.63
C ILE A 4 -5.82 -24.00 -14.13
N SER A 5 -6.30 -23.15 -15.04
CA SER A 5 -5.57 -21.94 -15.42
C SER A 5 -5.50 -21.07 -14.17
N ALA A 6 -4.38 -21.11 -13.47
CA ALA A 6 -4.10 -20.16 -12.41
C ALA A 6 -4.05 -18.79 -13.09
N MET A 7 -5.14 -18.01 -12.97
CA MET A 7 -5.19 -16.65 -13.48
C MET A 7 -4.09 -15.87 -12.77
N ALA A 8 -3.01 -15.59 -13.50
CA ALA A 8 -1.94 -14.75 -13.04
C ALA A 8 -2.48 -13.32 -12.92
N ILE A 9 -2.09 -12.63 -11.86
CA ILE A 9 -2.36 -11.20 -11.73
C ILE A 9 -1.77 -10.51 -12.94
N ALA A 10 -2.61 -9.77 -13.67
CA ALA A 10 -2.15 -9.01 -14.81
C ALA A 10 -1.10 -7.99 -14.33
N PRO A 11 0.09 -7.91 -14.96
CA PRO A 11 1.15 -7.00 -14.50
C PRO A 11 0.72 -5.54 -14.38
N ASN A 12 -0.22 -5.09 -15.23
CA ASN A 12 -0.80 -3.75 -15.14
C ASN A 12 -1.63 -3.53 -13.87
N LEU A 13 -2.23 -4.57 -13.29
CA LEU A 13 -3.10 -4.44 -12.13
C LEU A 13 -2.32 -3.99 -10.89
N TYR A 14 -1.11 -4.52 -10.70
CA TYR A 14 -0.21 -4.06 -9.64
C TYR A 14 0.13 -2.58 -9.80
N GLU A 15 0.56 -2.17 -11.01
CA GLU A 15 0.92 -0.77 -11.29
C GLU A 15 -0.25 0.20 -11.09
N HIS A 16 -1.43 -0.14 -11.62
CA HIS A 16 -2.64 0.67 -11.42
C HIS A 16 -3.00 0.81 -9.94
N THR A 17 -2.85 -0.27 -9.17
CA THR A 17 -3.14 -0.28 -7.72
C THR A 17 -2.15 0.59 -6.97
N LEU A 18 -0.85 0.47 -7.29
CA LEU A 18 0.20 1.30 -6.69
C LEU A 18 -0.06 2.78 -6.97
N VAL A 19 -0.27 3.15 -8.24
CA VAL A 19 -0.56 4.53 -8.66
C VAL A 19 -1.82 5.05 -7.97
N ARG A 20 -2.92 4.28 -7.98
CA ARG A 20 -4.18 4.68 -7.35
C ARG A 20 -3.97 5.10 -5.90
N TYR A 21 -3.27 4.30 -5.12
CA TYR A 21 -3.12 4.53 -3.68
C TYR A 21 -1.98 5.48 -3.29
N THR A 22 -1.33 6.12 -4.28
CA THR A 22 -0.52 7.33 -4.02
C THR A 22 -1.39 8.57 -3.75
N ASP A 23 -2.64 8.55 -4.19
CA ASP A 23 -3.60 9.61 -3.94
C ASP A 23 -4.24 9.45 -2.55
N PRO A 24 -4.19 10.46 -1.65
CA PRO A 24 -4.80 10.40 -0.33
C PRO A 24 -6.31 10.10 -0.33
N LEU A 25 -7.05 10.51 -1.37
CA LEU A 25 -8.47 10.18 -1.54
C LEU A 25 -8.65 8.66 -1.65
N HIS A 26 -7.96 8.05 -2.60
CA HIS A 26 -8.06 6.62 -2.85
C HIS A 26 -7.41 5.78 -1.74
N ALA A 27 -6.32 6.27 -1.14
CA ALA A 27 -5.73 5.65 0.04
C ALA A 27 -6.73 5.59 1.21
N THR A 28 -7.52 6.65 1.41
CA THR A 28 -8.62 6.63 2.39
C THR A 28 -9.70 5.61 2.00
N GLU A 29 -10.04 5.49 0.71
CA GLU A 29 -10.98 4.48 0.23
C GLU A 29 -10.50 3.05 0.48
N LEU A 30 -9.20 2.79 0.33
CA LEU A 30 -8.59 1.51 0.70
C LEU A 30 -8.85 1.19 2.17
N LEU A 31 -8.61 2.17 3.06
CA LEU A 31 -8.83 2.00 4.50
C LEU A 31 -10.31 1.79 4.84
N ARG A 32 -11.25 2.34 4.07
CA ARG A 32 -12.69 2.06 4.26
C ARG A 32 -13.03 0.57 4.08
N GLN A 33 -12.25 -0.17 3.30
CA GLN A 33 -12.41 -1.61 3.15
C GLN A 33 -11.92 -2.38 4.38
N TYR A 34 -11.10 -1.76 5.23
CA TYR A 34 -10.61 -2.33 6.49
C TYR A 34 -10.78 -1.34 7.65
N ARG A 35 -12.02 -1.30 8.15
CA ARG A 35 -12.48 -0.37 9.19
C ARG A 35 -11.54 -0.22 10.41
N PRO A 36 -10.91 -1.27 10.96
CA PRO A 36 -10.01 -1.11 12.11
C PRO A 36 -8.85 -0.13 11.88
N TYR A 37 -8.37 0.02 10.64
CA TYR A 37 -7.33 1.00 10.32
C TYR A 37 -7.89 2.35 9.92
N LEU A 38 -9.09 2.41 9.33
CA LEU A 38 -9.79 3.68 9.10
C LEU A 38 -10.00 4.44 10.42
N GLU A 39 -10.36 3.70 11.48
CA GLU A 39 -10.59 4.26 12.82
C GLU A 39 -9.31 4.78 13.50
N MET A 40 -8.13 4.51 12.92
CA MET A 40 -6.85 5.07 13.39
C MET A 40 -6.53 6.43 12.77
N ILE A 41 -7.31 6.92 11.79
CA ILE A 41 -7.07 8.22 11.17
C ILE A 41 -7.32 9.33 12.21
N PRO A 42 -6.34 10.22 12.45
CA PRO A 42 -6.43 11.24 13.51
C PRO A 42 -7.63 12.18 13.36
N SER A 43 -7.98 12.58 12.13
CA SER A 43 -9.13 13.45 11.86
C SER A 43 -10.04 12.89 10.77
N MET A 44 -11.15 12.30 11.19
CA MET A 44 -12.20 11.82 10.28
C MET A 44 -12.95 12.95 9.55
N ARG A 45 -12.81 14.21 10.00
CA ARG A 45 -13.35 15.38 9.29
C ARG A 45 -12.53 15.71 8.03
N ARG A 46 -11.24 15.43 8.04
CA ARG A 46 -10.29 15.71 6.95
C ARG A 46 -9.35 14.51 6.75
N PRO A 47 -9.89 13.33 6.37
CA PRO A 47 -9.12 12.09 6.37
C PRO A 47 -8.00 12.10 5.32
N GLN A 48 -8.23 12.76 4.19
CA GLN A 48 -7.26 12.89 3.10
C GLN A 48 -6.07 13.79 3.49
N GLU A 49 -6.30 14.78 4.37
CA GLU A 49 -5.25 15.64 4.91
C GLU A 49 -4.53 14.98 6.10
N SER A 50 -5.12 13.93 6.68
CA SER A 50 -4.58 13.21 7.84
C SER A 50 -3.73 12.00 7.46
N LEU A 51 -3.50 11.80 6.17
CA LEU A 51 -2.86 10.62 5.60
C LEU A 51 -1.89 11.07 4.51
N ILE A 52 -0.62 10.72 4.65
CA ILE A 52 0.40 11.00 3.64
C ILE A 52 0.85 9.66 3.05
N PRO A 53 0.41 9.33 1.82
CA PRO A 53 0.93 8.18 1.10
C PRO A 53 2.35 8.45 0.59
N ILE A 54 3.26 7.52 0.87
CA ILE A 54 4.63 7.54 0.35
C ILE A 54 4.86 6.23 -0.43
N PRO A 55 4.89 6.26 -1.77
CA PRO A 55 5.19 5.08 -2.57
C PRO A 55 6.66 4.71 -2.47
N LEU A 56 6.94 3.41 -2.52
CA LEU A 56 8.29 2.82 -2.51
C LEU A 56 9.21 3.50 -1.47
N PRO A 57 8.79 3.50 -0.20
CA PRO A 57 9.30 4.47 0.76
C PRO A 57 10.77 4.22 1.12
N ILE A 58 11.52 5.32 1.22
CA ILE A 58 12.91 5.33 1.65
C ILE A 58 12.96 5.77 3.10
N ALA A 59 13.63 4.96 3.93
CA ALA A 59 13.88 5.28 5.33
C ALA A 59 15.37 5.60 5.55
N HIS A 60 15.64 6.64 6.32
CA HIS A 60 16.96 6.96 6.85
C HIS A 60 17.13 6.26 8.20
N ILE A 61 17.85 5.15 8.21
CA ILE A 61 18.07 4.34 9.42
C ILE A 61 19.30 4.84 10.17
N GLN A 62 19.15 5.10 11.46
CA GLN A 62 20.26 5.40 12.36
C GLN A 62 20.97 4.09 12.74
N ILE A 63 22.28 4.04 12.49
CA ILE A 63 23.15 2.93 12.87
C ILE A 63 23.97 3.41 14.07
N PRO A 64 23.76 2.81 15.26
CA PRO A 64 24.55 3.15 16.44
C PRO A 64 26.03 2.90 16.19
N ALA A 65 26.88 3.78 16.74
CA ALA A 65 28.31 3.53 16.78
C ALA A 65 28.61 2.25 17.57
N ALA A 66 29.59 1.46 17.13
CA ALA A 66 30.09 0.35 17.93
C ALA A 66 30.72 0.90 19.22
N THR A 67 30.35 0.36 20.37
CA THR A 67 30.76 0.85 21.70
C THR A 67 32.29 0.87 21.92
N THR A 68 33.03 0.15 21.08
CA THR A 68 34.48 -0.05 21.19
C THR A 68 35.29 0.86 20.26
N THR A 69 34.66 1.66 19.40
CA THR A 69 35.34 2.55 18.46
C THR A 69 34.78 3.97 18.57
N ASN A 70 35.63 5.00 18.44
CA ASN A 70 35.21 6.43 18.39
C ASN A 70 34.47 6.77 17.07
N GLN A 71 33.75 5.82 16.49
CA GLN A 71 33.00 6.02 15.26
C GLN A 71 31.76 6.85 15.55
N ARG A 72 31.43 7.77 14.65
CA ARG A 72 30.20 8.54 14.75
C ARG A 72 29.00 7.66 14.34
N PRO A 73 27.80 7.91 14.91
CA PRO A 73 26.57 7.31 14.40
C PRO A 73 26.45 7.55 12.89
N GLN A 74 26.08 6.51 12.15
CA GLN A 74 25.92 6.59 10.70
C GLN A 74 24.44 6.57 10.32
N VAL A 75 24.08 7.37 9.32
CA VAL A 75 22.74 7.33 8.71
C VAL A 75 22.83 6.56 7.41
N LYS A 76 21.98 5.56 7.23
CA LYS A 76 21.90 4.78 5.99
C LYS A 76 20.49 4.88 5.40
N SER A 77 20.40 5.34 4.16
CA SER A 77 19.15 5.29 3.39
C SER A 77 18.90 3.88 2.87
N VAL A 78 17.71 3.35 3.11
CA VAL A 78 17.26 2.04 2.62
C VAL A 78 15.87 2.16 2.03
N ILE A 79 15.64 1.46 0.92
CA ILE A 79 14.27 1.25 0.43
C ILE A 79 13.63 0.21 1.35
N VAL A 80 12.50 0.55 1.95
CA VAL A 80 11.74 -0.36 2.79
C VAL A 80 10.91 -1.27 1.87
N PRO A 81 10.90 -2.60 2.07
CA PRO A 81 10.27 -3.54 1.15
C PRO A 81 8.73 -3.58 1.23
N CYS A 82 8.06 -2.45 1.44
CA CYS A 82 6.63 -2.28 1.23
C CYS A 82 6.36 -1.43 -0.02
N ASP A 83 5.14 -1.46 -0.55
CA ASP A 83 4.82 -0.75 -1.78
C ASP A 83 4.39 0.70 -1.48
N LEU A 84 3.66 0.90 -0.38
CA LEU A 84 3.34 2.23 0.16
C LEU A 84 3.53 2.20 1.69
N VAL A 85 3.85 3.36 2.26
CA VAL A 85 3.54 3.63 3.67
C VAL A 85 2.53 4.76 3.74
N PHE A 86 1.53 4.60 4.60
CA PHE A 86 0.64 5.68 4.97
C PHE A 86 1.09 6.23 6.31
N VAL A 87 1.62 7.45 6.27
CA VAL A 87 1.99 8.20 7.47
C VAL A 87 0.75 8.96 7.93
N MET A 88 0.26 8.62 9.12
CA MET A 88 -0.86 9.30 9.74
C MET A 88 -0.37 10.61 10.35
N CYS A 89 -1.06 11.72 10.08
CA CYS A 89 -0.72 13.03 10.64
C CYS A 89 -1.97 13.77 11.13
N ASP A 90 -1.77 14.66 12.09
CA ASP A 90 -2.78 15.64 12.45
C ASP A 90 -2.74 16.78 11.41
N PRO A 91 -3.85 17.04 10.68
CA PRO A 91 -3.88 18.05 9.62
C PRO A 91 -3.92 19.50 10.12
N GLU A 92 -4.24 19.72 11.40
CA GLU A 92 -4.18 21.05 12.05
C GLU A 92 -2.74 21.38 12.46
N TRP A 93 -2.04 20.42 13.06
CA TRP A 93 -0.71 20.64 13.64
C TRP A 93 0.44 20.24 12.70
N LYS A 94 0.15 19.54 11.60
CA LYS A 94 1.14 18.95 10.67
C LYS A 94 2.17 18.06 11.37
N VAL A 95 1.77 17.42 12.47
CA VAL A 95 2.60 16.50 13.24
C VAL A 95 2.18 15.08 12.91
N LYS A 96 3.16 14.25 12.62
CA LYS A 96 2.96 12.81 12.44
C LYS A 96 2.51 12.17 13.75
N THR A 97 1.61 11.20 13.66
CA THR A 97 1.22 10.38 14.80
C THR A 97 2.08 9.11 14.88
N ASP A 98 2.01 8.43 16.02
CA ASP A 98 2.76 7.22 16.31
C ASP A 98 2.36 5.97 15.50
N ILE A 99 1.46 6.12 14.51
CA ILE A 99 0.89 5.03 13.72
C ILE A 99 1.30 5.17 12.26
N GLU A 100 1.81 4.07 11.71
CA GLU A 100 2.09 3.91 10.29
C GLU A 100 1.46 2.64 9.75
N LEU A 101 0.87 2.74 8.56
CA LEU A 101 0.37 1.57 7.84
C LEU A 101 1.32 1.25 6.69
N LEU A 102 1.93 0.07 6.72
CA LEU A 102 2.75 -0.43 5.61
C LEU A 102 1.87 -1.28 4.71
N VAL A 103 1.72 -0.86 3.46
CA VAL A 103 0.86 -1.49 2.48
C VAL A 103 1.68 -2.40 1.57
N PHE A 104 1.23 -3.64 1.44
CA PHE A 104 1.84 -4.67 0.61
C PHE A 104 0.85 -5.12 -0.45
N ILE A 105 1.05 -4.66 -1.68
CA ILE A 105 0.26 -5.06 -2.85
C ILE A 105 0.86 -6.37 -3.37
N HIS A 106 0.00 -7.37 -3.55
CA HIS A 106 0.41 -8.68 -4.07
C HIS A 106 0.91 -8.54 -5.52
N ARG A 107 2.17 -8.90 -5.77
CA ARG A 107 2.80 -8.75 -7.09
C ARG A 107 2.51 -9.96 -7.99
N PRO A 108 2.55 -9.81 -9.32
CA PRO A 108 2.43 -10.94 -10.24
C PRO A 108 3.47 -12.02 -9.97
N GLY A 109 3.02 -13.27 -9.82
CA GLY A 109 3.89 -14.41 -9.55
C GLY A 109 4.45 -14.49 -8.13
N GLU A 110 4.15 -13.53 -7.26
CA GLU A 110 4.61 -13.54 -5.88
C GLU A 110 3.94 -14.65 -5.06
N SER A 111 4.74 -15.41 -4.34
CA SER A 111 4.29 -16.44 -3.42
C SER A 111 3.92 -15.85 -2.06
N PHE A 112 3.19 -16.64 -1.25
CA PHE A 112 2.90 -16.26 0.15
C PHE A 112 4.17 -15.95 0.95
N THR A 113 5.22 -16.74 0.75
CA THR A 113 6.50 -16.58 1.48
C THR A 113 7.18 -15.27 1.10
N GLU A 114 7.20 -14.92 -0.18
CA GLU A 114 7.80 -13.66 -0.65
C GLU A 114 7.04 -12.45 -0.11
N LEU A 115 5.70 -12.48 -0.19
CA LEU A 115 4.83 -11.43 0.35
C LEU A 115 5.05 -11.22 1.87
N LEU A 116 5.17 -12.30 2.64
CA LEU A 116 5.46 -12.19 4.07
C LEU A 116 6.90 -11.80 4.38
N THR A 117 7.86 -12.23 3.56
CA THR A 117 9.27 -11.87 3.73
C THR A 117 9.45 -10.38 3.63
N ARG A 118 8.77 -9.73 2.68
CA ARG A 118 8.70 -8.27 2.57
C ARG A 118 8.25 -7.62 3.88
N TRP A 119 7.13 -8.08 4.45
CA TRP A 119 6.67 -7.59 5.75
C TRP A 119 7.71 -7.77 6.86
N ARG A 120 8.31 -8.97 7.00
CA ARG A 120 9.31 -9.23 8.04
C ARG A 120 10.57 -8.40 7.88
N GLN A 121 11.04 -8.21 6.66
CA GLN A 121 12.20 -7.35 6.37
C GLN A 121 11.91 -5.89 6.72
N SER A 122 10.72 -5.38 6.38
CA SER A 122 10.30 -4.03 6.81
C SER A 122 10.33 -3.88 8.32
N GLN A 123 9.78 -4.85 9.06
CA GLN A 123 9.81 -4.82 10.53
C GLN A 123 11.24 -4.80 11.08
N VAL A 124 12.15 -5.61 10.51
CA VAL A 124 13.54 -5.64 10.95
C VAL A 124 14.25 -4.32 10.67
N LEU A 125 14.06 -3.74 9.48
CA LEU A 125 14.67 -2.45 9.12
C LEU A 125 14.17 -1.32 10.03
N LEU A 126 12.86 -1.27 10.27
CA LEU A 126 12.19 -0.23 11.05
C LEU A 126 12.23 -0.47 12.56
N SER A 127 12.86 -1.55 13.03
CA SER A 127 13.09 -1.80 14.47
C SER A 127 14.11 -0.85 15.10
N ARG A 128 14.88 -0.14 14.26
CA ARG A 128 15.88 0.87 14.66
C ARG A 128 15.24 2.25 14.60
N SER A 129 15.90 3.27 15.14
CA SER A 129 15.46 4.65 14.90
C SER A 129 15.58 4.98 13.41
N TYR A 130 14.52 5.52 12.83
CA TYR A 130 14.46 5.91 11.43
C TYR A 130 13.67 7.20 11.24
N SER A 131 13.86 7.85 10.09
CA SER A 131 12.94 8.87 9.57
C SER A 131 12.62 8.55 8.11
N TRP A 132 11.49 9.05 7.62
CA TRP A 132 11.11 8.90 6.21
C TRP A 132 11.71 10.00 5.36
N ASP A 133 12.14 9.66 4.15
CA ASP A 133 12.34 10.63 3.07
C ASP A 133 10.96 11.16 2.63
N MET A 134 10.58 12.31 3.16
CA MET A 134 9.23 12.85 3.01
C MET A 134 9.02 13.44 1.60
N PRO A 135 7.84 13.22 0.99
CA PRO A 135 7.45 13.92 -0.23
C PRO A 135 7.57 15.43 -0.09
N LEU A 136 7.91 16.13 -1.18
CA LEU A 136 8.14 17.58 -1.22
C LEU A 136 7.07 18.42 -0.47
N PRO A 137 5.76 18.18 -0.65
CA PRO A 137 4.73 18.96 0.04
C PRO A 137 4.69 18.78 1.57
N HIS A 138 5.36 17.74 2.08
CA HIS A 138 5.31 17.30 3.47
C HIS A 138 6.69 17.27 4.14
N ARG A 139 7.70 17.93 3.57
CA ARG A 139 9.06 17.96 4.13
C ARG A 139 9.14 18.59 5.52
N ASP A 140 8.22 19.50 5.82
CA ASP A 140 8.15 20.17 7.12
C ASP A 140 7.49 19.30 8.19
N VAL A 141 6.90 18.15 7.81
CA VAL A 141 6.33 17.20 8.75
C VAL A 141 7.47 16.42 9.39
N PHE A 142 7.57 16.52 10.72
CA PHE A 142 8.53 15.73 11.48
C PHE A 142 8.19 14.24 11.38
N SER A 143 9.07 13.46 10.76
CA SER A 143 8.77 12.07 10.33
C SER A 143 9.56 10.99 11.07
N GLU A 144 10.24 11.32 12.17
CA GLU A 144 11.00 10.34 12.96
C GLU A 144 10.10 9.25 13.52
N GLY A 145 10.34 8.01 13.09
CA GLY A 145 9.86 6.76 13.68
C GLY A 145 8.35 6.63 13.89
N ALA A 146 7.86 5.41 13.99
CA ALA A 146 6.56 5.18 14.60
C ALA A 146 6.72 4.21 15.75
N ASN A 147 5.97 4.42 16.81
CA ASN A 147 5.89 3.43 17.88
C ASN A 147 5.13 2.18 17.41
N ARG A 148 4.28 2.30 16.38
CA ARG A 148 3.41 1.21 15.92
C ARG A 148 3.32 1.16 14.39
N GLN A 149 3.95 0.15 13.80
CA GLN A 149 3.79 -0.20 12.38
C GLN A 149 2.76 -1.32 12.23
N PHE A 150 1.82 -1.15 11.31
CA PHE A 150 0.79 -2.12 11.01
C PHE A 150 0.82 -2.51 9.53
N PRO A 151 0.79 -3.81 9.18
CA PRO A 151 0.75 -4.22 7.79
C PRO A 151 -0.69 -4.13 7.27
N LEU A 152 -0.88 -3.82 5.99
CA LEU A 152 -2.12 -4.05 5.24
C LEU A 152 -1.77 -4.74 3.92
N PHE A 153 -2.31 -5.93 3.70
CA PHE A 153 -2.08 -6.67 2.45
C PHE A 153 -3.20 -6.39 1.44
N VAL A 154 -2.85 -5.93 0.24
CA VAL A 154 -3.80 -5.69 -0.86
C VAL A 154 -3.71 -6.85 -1.83
N LEU A 155 -4.77 -7.64 -1.88
CA LEU A 155 -4.89 -8.80 -2.76
C LEU A 155 -5.87 -8.51 -3.90
N PHE A 156 -5.87 -9.37 -4.90
CA PHE A 156 -6.79 -9.31 -6.02
C PHE A 156 -7.73 -10.51 -6.04
N GLN A 157 -8.79 -10.42 -6.83
CA GLN A 157 -9.74 -11.51 -7.01
C GLN A 157 -9.03 -12.81 -7.40
N ASP A 158 -8.08 -12.72 -8.34
CA ASP A 158 -7.31 -13.84 -8.87
C ASP A 158 -6.12 -14.27 -7.99
N THR A 159 -5.90 -13.61 -6.86
CA THR A 159 -4.87 -14.04 -5.90
C THR A 159 -5.13 -15.47 -5.43
N LEU A 160 -4.10 -16.32 -5.50
CA LEU A 160 -4.18 -17.73 -5.15
C LEU A 160 -4.78 -17.95 -3.76
N ALA A 161 -5.68 -18.93 -3.67
CA ALA A 161 -6.39 -19.24 -2.42
C ALA A 161 -5.44 -19.57 -1.26
N VAL A 162 -4.26 -20.15 -1.54
CA VAL A 162 -3.26 -20.46 -0.52
C VAL A 162 -2.73 -19.19 0.18
N ILE A 163 -2.55 -18.08 -0.54
CA ILE A 163 -2.10 -16.81 0.00
C ILE A 163 -3.18 -16.23 0.93
N LYS A 164 -4.43 -16.21 0.46
CA LYS A 164 -5.60 -15.76 1.25
C LYS A 164 -5.74 -16.57 2.55
N ARG A 165 -5.64 -17.91 2.46
CA ARG A 165 -5.67 -18.80 3.62
C ARG A 165 -4.52 -18.55 4.58
N GLY A 166 -3.31 -18.36 4.06
CA GLY A 166 -2.11 -18.08 4.86
C GLY A 166 -2.23 -16.78 5.66
N LEU A 167 -2.66 -15.69 5.02
CA LEU A 167 -2.87 -14.40 5.69
C LEU A 167 -3.96 -14.50 6.76
N LYS A 168 -5.09 -15.16 6.44
CA LYS A 168 -6.18 -15.40 7.39
C LYS A 168 -5.71 -16.22 8.60
N ALA A 169 -4.97 -17.31 8.38
CA ALA A 169 -4.46 -18.17 9.45
C ALA A 169 -3.46 -17.43 10.35
N ALA A 170 -2.62 -16.58 9.75
CA ALA A 170 -1.68 -15.72 10.46
C ALA A 170 -2.33 -14.50 11.14
N ARG A 171 -3.65 -14.31 11.00
CA ARG A 171 -4.40 -13.13 11.45
C ARG A 171 -3.82 -11.82 10.93
N LEU A 172 -3.30 -11.85 9.71
CA LEU A 172 -2.78 -10.67 9.03
C LEU A 172 -3.90 -10.02 8.21
N PRO A 173 -4.08 -8.70 8.32
CA PRO A 173 -5.20 -8.02 7.70
C PRO A 173 -4.95 -7.84 6.21
N TYR A 174 -5.96 -8.19 5.42
CA TYR A 174 -5.92 -8.03 3.99
C TYR A 174 -7.26 -7.54 3.46
N VAL A 175 -7.20 -6.90 2.31
CA VAL A 175 -8.37 -6.52 1.52
C VAL A 175 -8.28 -7.16 0.14
N ILE A 176 -9.42 -7.34 -0.52
CA ILE A 176 -9.48 -7.77 -1.91
C ILE A 176 -9.88 -6.55 -2.72
N ASP A 177 -8.93 -5.96 -3.43
CA ASP A 177 -9.19 -4.79 -4.25
C ASP A 177 -9.93 -5.21 -5.53
N THR A 178 -11.06 -4.55 -5.74
CA THR A 178 -11.94 -4.74 -6.91
C THR A 178 -12.19 -3.42 -7.64
N THR A 179 -11.55 -2.33 -7.22
CA THR A 179 -11.82 -0.98 -7.74
C THR A 179 -11.36 -0.83 -9.19
N ILE A 180 -10.18 -1.37 -9.55
CA ILE A 180 -9.63 -1.29 -10.90
C ILE A 180 -10.47 -2.05 -11.94
N LEU A 181 -11.20 -3.10 -11.54
CA LEU A 181 -12.10 -3.83 -12.43
C LEU A 181 -13.40 -3.07 -12.73
N LYS A 182 -13.78 -2.11 -11.88
CA LYS A 182 -15.02 -1.32 -12.03
C LYS A 182 -14.86 -0.07 -12.90
N GLU A 183 -13.63 0.38 -13.13
CA GLU A 183 -13.34 1.60 -13.90
C GLU A 183 -13.20 1.37 -15.41
N GLN A 184 -13.29 0.12 -15.88
CA GLN A 184 -13.43 -0.16 -17.31
C GLN A 184 -14.86 0.21 -17.74
N PRO A 185 -15.06 1.22 -18.61
CA PRO A 185 -16.38 1.49 -19.14
C PRO A 185 -16.85 0.25 -19.89
N SER A 186 -18.04 -0.24 -19.54
CA SER A 186 -18.77 -1.20 -20.34
C SER A 186 -18.83 -0.65 -21.78
N SER A 187 -18.11 -1.26 -22.71
CA SER A 187 -18.20 -0.96 -24.15
C SER A 187 -19.53 -1.49 -24.68
N GLY A 188 -20.62 -0.84 -24.24
CA GLY A 188 -21.98 -1.08 -24.71
C GLY A 188 -22.32 -0.16 -25.87
N THR A 189 -21.53 -0.16 -26.95
CA THR A 189 -21.99 0.43 -28.21
C THR A 189 -22.82 -0.61 -28.94
N LYS A 190 -24.13 -0.62 -28.68
CA LYS A 190 -25.11 -1.29 -29.53
C LYS A 190 -24.96 -0.74 -30.94
N LEU A 191 -24.48 -1.59 -31.85
CA LEU A 191 -24.53 -1.39 -33.29
C LEU A 191 -26.02 -1.27 -33.68
N MET A 192 -26.53 -0.06 -33.93
CA MET A 192 -27.78 0.11 -34.67
C MET A 192 -27.44 -0.03 -36.16
N THR A 193 -27.58 -1.25 -36.68
CA THR A 193 -27.77 -1.46 -38.11
C THR A 193 -29.17 -0.96 -38.47
N GLY A 194 -29.26 0.31 -38.86
CA GLY A 194 -30.42 0.84 -39.56
C GLY A 194 -30.37 0.38 -41.01
N SER A 195 -31.11 -0.69 -41.31
CA SER A 195 -31.46 -1.08 -42.66
C SER A 195 -32.43 -0.03 -43.23
N SER A 196 -32.07 0.57 -44.36
CA SER A 196 -33.04 1.23 -45.23
C SER A 196 -32.63 1.02 -46.68
N GLU A 197 -33.07 -0.10 -47.24
CA GLU A 197 -33.42 -0.24 -48.64
C GLU A 197 -34.92 0.06 -48.76
N SER A 198 -35.29 0.99 -49.66
CA SER A 198 -36.17 0.73 -50.82
C SER A 198 -36.83 2.02 -51.31
N THR A 199 -36.36 2.47 -52.48
CA THR A 199 -37.14 2.79 -53.69
C THR A 199 -38.63 3.16 -53.52
N GLN A 200 -38.96 4.42 -53.82
CA GLN A 200 -39.85 4.84 -54.92
C GLN A 200 -39.80 6.36 -55.10
#